data_AF-A0AAD9Y5E1-F1
#
_entry.id   AF-A0AAD9Y5E1-F1
#
_cell.length_a   1.000
_cell.length_b   1.000
_cell.length_c   1.000
_cell.angle_alpha   90.00
_cell.angle_beta   90.00
_cell.angle_gamma   90.00
#
_symmetry.space_group_name_H-M   'P 1'
#
loop_
_entity.id
_entity.type
_entity.pdbx_description
1 polymer ?
#
loop_
_entity_poly.entity_id
_entity_poly.type
_entity_poly.pdbx_seq_one_letter_code
_entity_poly.pdbx_strand_id
1 'polypeptide(L)'
;MKVCINKSGSKSQIAIQFAHQLHTTSPKTSIFWVHGSTKATFKESYRSIADILALPHRYNPNVNILVLVRNWLQREDMLLSEDVNETYLSYLPKRENSKILMTSRSWAAADRLTGNVKMIFRVPTMEEAQALQLFQTKIGRDDNEAASLRLINTLNYMPLAVNQAAAYIYRRSPQVTIKSYLEEFRNSKERKGTLLRRNTGDIQRYEGVSNSIVVTWQVTFKQIKREQPQAANLLSLISFFQAQNIPDYILHNYNSSNRDSEEANNKHRETSNIDFEDDLDVLQGYSLVTITATSDLLEMHSLVQFCTKL
;
A
#
# COMPACT_ATOMS: atom_id res chain seq x y z
N MET A 1 19.80 0.83 -4.80
CA MET A 1 18.44 0.31 -4.50
C MET A 1 17.54 1.47 -4.12
N LYS A 2 16.31 1.55 -4.64
CA LYS A 2 15.30 2.55 -4.24
C LYS A 2 14.02 1.84 -3.80
N VAL A 3 13.31 2.37 -2.81
CA VAL A 3 12.05 1.80 -2.31
C VAL A 3 10.93 2.83 -2.39
N CYS A 4 9.83 2.50 -3.07
CA CYS A 4 8.63 3.31 -3.15
C CYS A 4 7.62 2.91 -2.08
N ILE A 5 7.10 3.90 -1.34
CA ILE A 5 6.13 3.70 -0.25
C ILE A 5 4.89 4.57 -0.48
N ASN A 6 3.69 4.03 -0.27
CA ASN A 6 2.41 4.74 -0.38
C ASN A 6 1.35 4.09 0.53
N LYS A 7 0.41 4.91 1.02
CA LYS A 7 -0.86 4.58 1.69
C LYS A 7 -1.79 3.65 0.90
N SER A 8 -1.73 3.67 -0.44
CA SER A 8 -2.70 2.98 -1.30
C SER A 8 -2.04 2.18 -2.43
N GLY A 9 -2.84 1.35 -3.12
CA GLY A 9 -2.40 0.36 -4.12
C GLY A 9 -1.76 0.91 -5.40
N SER A 10 -1.32 2.17 -5.43
CA SER A 10 -0.71 2.84 -6.58
C SER A 10 0.79 2.54 -6.78
N LYS A 11 1.48 1.97 -5.78
CA LYS A 11 2.93 1.68 -5.85
C LYS A 11 3.31 0.79 -7.03
N SER A 12 2.55 -0.29 -7.25
CA SER A 12 2.75 -1.21 -8.37
C SER A 12 2.64 -0.49 -9.72
N GLN A 13 1.71 0.46 -9.85
CA GLN A 13 1.54 1.23 -11.08
C GLN A 13 2.71 2.18 -11.35
N ILE A 14 3.29 2.78 -10.29
CA ILE A 14 4.51 3.57 -10.43
C ILE A 14 5.69 2.70 -10.88
N ALA A 15 5.82 1.50 -10.31
CA ALA A 15 6.85 0.54 -10.73
C ALA A 15 6.66 0.08 -12.18
N ILE A 16 5.43 -0.17 -12.63
CA ILE A 16 5.10 -0.49 -14.02
C ILE A 16 5.45 0.68 -14.96
N GLN A 17 5.03 1.90 -14.62
CA GLN A 17 5.31 3.06 -15.47
C GLN A 17 6.81 3.39 -15.54
N PHE A 18 7.52 3.22 -14.42
CA PHE A 18 8.97 3.31 -14.39
C PHE A 18 9.61 2.25 -15.31
N ALA A 19 9.09 1.01 -15.30
CA ALA A 19 9.57 -0.05 -16.19
C ALA A 19 9.40 0.33 -17.67
N HIS A 20 8.24 0.85 -18.04
CA HIS A 20 7.98 1.31 -19.41
C HIS A 20 8.92 2.45 -19.83
N GLN A 21 9.10 3.47 -18.99
CA GLN A 21 10.00 4.58 -19.27
C GLN A 21 11.46 4.12 -19.41
N LEU A 22 11.90 3.19 -18.57
CA LEU A 22 13.23 2.63 -18.64
C LEU A 22 13.42 1.83 -19.93
N HIS A 23 12.43 1.03 -20.33
CA HIS A 23 12.48 0.29 -21.59
C HIS A 23 12.56 1.23 -22.80
N THR A 24 11.85 2.36 -22.78
CA THR A 24 11.94 3.39 -23.83
C THR A 24 13.31 4.08 -23.86
N THR A 25 13.88 4.40 -22.70
CA THR A 25 15.14 5.16 -22.61
C THR A 25 16.38 4.28 -22.81
N SER A 26 16.30 3.03 -22.35
CA SER A 26 17.37 2.03 -22.37
C SER A 26 16.82 0.66 -22.80
N PRO A 27 16.54 0.45 -24.10
CA PRO A 27 15.91 -0.79 -24.59
C PRO A 27 16.73 -2.06 -24.34
N LYS A 28 18.03 -1.91 -24.11
CA LYS A 28 18.96 -3.02 -23.81
C LYS A 28 18.92 -3.49 -22.36
N THR A 29 18.24 -2.75 -21.47
CA THR A 29 18.15 -3.12 -20.05
C THR A 29 17.04 -4.16 -19.85
N SER A 30 17.38 -5.34 -19.32
CA SER A 30 16.37 -6.31 -18.94
C SER A 30 15.71 -5.90 -17.63
N ILE A 31 14.40 -6.09 -17.57
CA ILE A 31 13.58 -5.76 -16.41
C ILE A 31 12.88 -7.03 -15.94
N PHE A 32 13.16 -7.44 -14.72
CA PHE A 32 12.52 -8.61 -14.12
C PHE A 32 11.59 -8.20 -12.99
N TRP A 33 10.37 -8.75 -12.99
CA TRP A 33 9.39 -8.52 -11.94
C TRP A 33 9.38 -9.66 -10.94
N VAL A 34 9.49 -9.35 -9.64
CA VAL A 34 9.53 -10.34 -8.56
C VAL A 34 8.51 -10.02 -7.48
N HIS A 35 7.63 -10.98 -7.20
CA HIS A 35 6.64 -10.88 -6.12
C HIS A 35 7.19 -11.45 -4.80
N GLY A 36 7.58 -10.56 -3.87
CA GLY A 36 8.21 -10.89 -2.59
C GLY A 36 7.26 -11.09 -1.41
N SER A 37 5.93 -11.00 -1.61
CA SER A 37 4.94 -11.04 -0.53
C SER A 37 5.00 -12.31 0.34
N THR A 38 5.40 -13.44 -0.23
CA THR A 38 5.66 -14.70 0.48
C THR A 38 6.89 -15.42 -0.06
N LYS A 39 7.42 -16.39 0.70
CA LYS A 39 8.54 -17.22 0.25
C LYS A 39 8.21 -18.02 -1.00
N ALA A 40 6.96 -18.49 -1.10
CA ALA A 40 6.48 -19.25 -2.24
C ALA A 40 6.48 -18.40 -3.51
N THR A 41 5.84 -17.23 -3.47
CA THR A 41 5.75 -16.30 -4.61
C THR A 41 7.12 -15.76 -5.02
N PHE A 42 8.02 -15.52 -4.06
CA PHE A 42 9.39 -15.08 -4.36
C PHE A 42 10.16 -16.18 -5.09
N LYS A 43 10.10 -17.43 -4.59
CA LYS A 43 10.75 -18.58 -5.22
C LYS A 43 10.18 -18.90 -6.59
N GLU A 44 8.88 -18.76 -6.77
CA GLU A 44 8.19 -18.92 -8.04
C GLU A 44 8.62 -17.85 -9.06
N SER A 45 8.69 -16.59 -8.64
CA SER A 45 9.19 -15.49 -9.48
C SER A 45 10.62 -15.76 -9.95
N TYR A 46 11.49 -16.23 -9.05
CA TYR A 46 12.86 -16.59 -9.41
C TYR A 46 12.94 -17.80 -10.36
N ARG A 47 12.06 -18.80 -10.20
CA ARG A 47 11.96 -19.90 -11.17
C ARG A 47 11.55 -19.39 -12.55
N SER A 48 10.53 -18.54 -12.62
CA SER A 48 10.08 -17.92 -13.87
C SER A 48 11.22 -17.15 -14.57
N ILE A 49 11.99 -16.36 -13.81
CA ILE A 49 13.18 -15.67 -14.33
C ILE A 49 14.20 -16.68 -14.88
N ALA A 50 14.49 -17.75 -14.13
CA ALA A 50 15.43 -18.76 -14.57
C ALA A 50 14.98 -19.49 -15.85
N ASP A 51 13.68 -19.70 -16.02
CA ASP A 51 13.08 -20.29 -17.20
C ASP A 51 13.18 -19.36 -18.41
N ILE A 52 12.80 -18.09 -18.26
CA ILE A 52 12.89 -17.06 -19.32
C ILE A 52 14.33 -16.91 -19.81
N LEU A 53 15.29 -16.91 -18.89
CA LEU A 53 16.72 -16.78 -19.17
C LEU A 53 17.38 -18.09 -19.61
N ALA A 54 16.61 -19.18 -19.66
CA ALA A 54 17.08 -20.52 -19.96
C ALA A 54 18.34 -20.92 -19.15
N LEU A 55 18.36 -20.57 -17.86
CA LEU A 55 19.55 -20.78 -17.02
C LEU A 55 19.93 -22.27 -16.95
N PRO A 56 21.23 -22.60 -17.04
CA PRO A 56 21.70 -23.97 -16.83
C PRO A 56 21.31 -24.47 -15.44
N HIS A 57 20.94 -25.74 -15.32
CA HIS A 57 20.61 -26.42 -14.07
C HIS A 57 19.35 -25.91 -13.33
N ARG A 58 18.51 -25.09 -13.97
CA ARG A 58 17.27 -24.54 -13.35
C ARG A 58 16.27 -25.59 -12.84
N TYR A 59 16.26 -26.80 -13.42
CA TYR A 59 15.42 -27.93 -12.99
C TYR A 59 16.14 -28.92 -12.06
N ASN A 60 17.40 -28.68 -11.71
CA ASN A 60 18.14 -29.57 -10.83
C ASN A 60 17.65 -29.39 -9.38
N PRO A 61 17.10 -30.44 -8.73
CA PRO A 61 16.58 -30.34 -7.36
C PRO A 61 17.65 -30.01 -6.32
N ASN A 62 18.93 -30.29 -6.61
CA ASN A 62 20.06 -30.02 -5.73
C ASN A 62 20.58 -28.58 -5.85
N VAL A 63 20.10 -27.81 -6.84
CA VAL A 63 20.53 -26.42 -7.06
C VAL A 63 19.55 -25.47 -6.37
N ASN A 64 20.09 -24.57 -5.55
CA ASN A 64 19.29 -23.49 -5.00
C ASN A 64 19.01 -22.44 -6.08
N ILE A 65 17.80 -22.48 -6.63
CA ILE A 65 17.32 -21.56 -7.67
C ILE A 65 17.50 -20.09 -7.30
N LEU A 66 17.38 -19.74 -6.02
CA LEU A 66 17.52 -18.34 -5.56
C LEU A 66 18.95 -17.84 -5.75
N VAL A 67 19.93 -18.68 -5.43
CA VAL A 67 21.36 -18.39 -5.59
C VAL A 67 21.74 -18.37 -7.08
N LEU A 68 21.19 -19.30 -7.87
CA LEU A 68 21.44 -19.38 -9.31
C LEU A 68 21.05 -18.07 -10.01
N VAL A 69 19.81 -17.62 -9.81
CA VAL A 69 19.30 -16.39 -10.42
C VAL A 69 20.03 -15.17 -9.86
N ARG A 70 20.30 -15.10 -8.55
CA ARG A 70 21.11 -14.02 -7.96
C ARG A 70 22.45 -13.88 -8.67
N ASN A 71 23.17 -14.99 -8.86
CA ASN A 71 24.50 -14.99 -9.47
C ASN A 71 24.44 -14.55 -10.94
N TRP A 72 23.35 -14.87 -11.63
CA TRP A 72 23.11 -14.40 -12.99
C TRP A 72 22.79 -12.89 -13.01
N LEU A 73 21.88 -12.43 -12.15
CA LEU A 73 21.48 -11.01 -12.04
C LEU A 73 22.62 -10.07 -11.64
N GLN A 74 23.74 -10.60 -11.15
CA GLN A 74 24.94 -9.80 -10.90
C GLN A 74 25.61 -9.29 -12.19
N ARG A 75 25.22 -9.78 -13.39
CA ARG A 75 25.98 -9.53 -14.61
C ARG A 75 25.64 -8.22 -15.31
N GLU A 76 24.38 -7.82 -15.51
CA GLU A 76 24.06 -6.46 -16.04
C GLU A 76 22.55 -6.07 -16.11
N ASP A 77 21.73 -6.23 -15.06
CA ASP A 77 20.27 -5.97 -15.20
C ASP A 77 19.59 -5.23 -14.02
N MET A 78 18.36 -4.77 -14.30
CA MET A 78 17.49 -4.09 -13.33
C MET A 78 16.40 -5.03 -12.79
N LEU A 79 16.19 -5.03 -11.47
CA LEU A 79 15.19 -5.82 -10.78
C LEU A 79 14.07 -4.92 -10.23
N LEU A 80 12.82 -5.24 -10.55
CA LEU A 80 11.64 -4.67 -9.92
C LEU A 80 11.07 -5.70 -8.95
N SER A 81 10.96 -5.35 -7.67
CA SER A 81 10.46 -6.29 -6.67
C SER A 81 9.37 -5.71 -5.79
N GLU A 82 8.27 -6.41 -5.64
CA GLU A 82 7.13 -5.98 -4.84
C GLU A 82 7.10 -6.63 -3.47
N ASP A 83 6.88 -5.84 -2.42
CA ASP A 83 6.66 -6.29 -1.05
C ASP A 83 7.77 -7.25 -0.54
N VAL A 84 9.03 -6.91 -0.76
CA VAL A 84 10.19 -7.73 -0.34
C VAL A 84 10.39 -7.67 1.17
N ASN A 85 10.46 -8.84 1.79
CA ASN A 85 10.88 -9.02 3.19
C ASN A 85 12.42 -9.08 3.29
N GLU A 86 12.99 -8.61 4.41
CA GLU A 86 14.42 -8.65 4.74
C GLU A 86 15.05 -10.03 4.54
N THR A 87 14.27 -11.10 4.76
CA THR A 87 14.71 -12.49 4.54
C THR A 87 15.29 -12.73 3.14
N TYR A 88 14.86 -11.96 2.14
CA TYR A 88 15.27 -12.15 0.75
C TYR A 88 16.40 -11.25 0.28
N LEU A 89 16.88 -10.32 1.13
CA LEU A 89 18.00 -9.43 0.80
C LEU A 89 19.25 -10.19 0.37
N SER A 90 19.49 -11.36 0.98
CA SER A 90 20.63 -12.23 0.66
C SER A 90 20.58 -12.81 -0.76
N TYR A 91 19.40 -12.81 -1.40
CA TYR A 91 19.17 -13.31 -2.75
C TYR A 91 19.15 -12.20 -3.82
N LEU A 92 19.28 -10.93 -3.42
CA LEU A 92 19.35 -9.82 -4.37
C LEU A 92 20.77 -9.64 -4.94
N PRO A 93 20.91 -9.07 -6.15
CA PRO A 93 22.21 -8.71 -6.69
C PRO A 93 22.86 -7.63 -5.80
N LYS A 94 24.17 -7.76 -5.55
CA LYS A 94 24.94 -6.89 -4.64
C LYS A 94 25.91 -5.94 -5.36
N ARG A 95 25.89 -5.90 -6.70
CA ARG A 95 26.82 -5.05 -7.46
C ARG A 95 26.34 -3.60 -7.48
N GLU A 96 27.29 -2.66 -7.46
CA GLU A 96 27.01 -1.21 -7.48
C GLU A 96 26.18 -0.77 -8.69
N ASN A 97 26.36 -1.42 -9.85
CA ASN A 97 25.63 -1.11 -11.07
C ASN A 97 24.25 -1.78 -11.17
N SER A 98 23.87 -2.65 -10.23
CA SER A 98 22.54 -3.25 -10.22
C SER A 98 21.51 -2.25 -9.70
N LYS A 99 20.49 -1.97 -10.52
CA LYS A 99 19.39 -1.10 -10.14
C LYS A 99 18.26 -1.96 -9.62
N ILE A 100 17.82 -1.71 -8.39
CA ILE A 100 16.68 -2.40 -7.79
C ILE A 100 15.68 -1.34 -7.38
N LEU A 101 14.44 -1.44 -7.90
CA LEU A 101 13.31 -0.66 -7.43
C LEU A 101 12.36 -1.60 -6.69
N MET A 102 12.09 -1.28 -5.43
CA MET A 102 11.16 -2.04 -4.61
C MET A 102 9.90 -1.24 -4.31
N THR A 103 8.80 -1.92 -4.04
CA THR A 103 7.59 -1.32 -3.45
C THR A 103 7.36 -1.91 -2.07
N SER A 104 7.00 -1.07 -1.09
CA SER A 104 6.67 -1.50 0.27
C SER A 104 5.47 -0.73 0.82
N ARG A 105 4.70 -1.37 1.68
CA ARG A 105 3.64 -0.73 2.48
C ARG A 105 4.13 -0.23 3.84
N SER A 106 5.32 -0.64 4.28
CA SER A 106 5.89 -0.29 5.59
C SER A 106 7.16 0.53 5.41
N TRP A 107 7.16 1.73 6.00
CA TRP A 107 8.34 2.58 6.11
C TRP A 107 9.46 1.91 6.90
N ALA A 108 9.14 1.31 8.05
CA ALA A 108 10.12 0.61 8.86
C ALA A 108 10.80 -0.52 8.08
N ALA A 109 10.05 -1.29 7.29
CA ALA A 109 10.64 -2.30 6.42
C ALA A 109 11.55 -1.69 5.36
N ALA A 110 11.15 -0.59 4.71
CA ALA A 110 11.96 0.08 3.69
C ALA A 110 13.25 0.70 4.27
N ASP A 111 13.18 1.26 5.48
CA ASP A 111 14.31 1.81 6.18
C ASP A 111 15.30 0.72 6.56
N ARG A 112 14.84 -0.39 7.16
CA ARG A 112 15.68 -1.56 7.43
C ARG A 112 16.29 -2.18 6.17
N LEU A 113 15.56 -2.19 5.05
CA LEU A 113 16.07 -2.69 3.78
C LEU A 113 17.18 -1.79 3.20
N THR A 114 17.03 -0.47 3.29
CA THR A 114 17.93 0.49 2.62
C THR A 114 19.05 1.03 3.50
N GLY A 115 18.82 1.13 4.82
CA GLY A 115 19.69 1.82 5.77
C GLY A 115 19.92 3.30 5.45
N ASN A 116 19.14 3.88 4.54
CA ASN A 116 19.35 5.22 4.01
C ASN A 116 18.03 5.82 3.51
N VAL A 117 17.48 6.74 4.29
CA VAL A 117 16.22 7.43 4.00
C VAL A 117 16.21 8.12 2.63
N LYS A 118 17.38 8.56 2.11
CA LYS A 118 17.46 9.17 0.76
C LYS A 118 17.15 8.20 -0.38
N MET A 119 17.18 6.89 -0.10
CA MET A 119 16.81 5.83 -1.04
C MET A 119 15.32 5.48 -0.99
N ILE A 120 14.56 6.08 -0.06
CA ILE A 120 13.13 5.87 0.10
C ILE A 120 12.38 7.00 -0.58
N PHE A 121 11.54 6.65 -1.55
CA PHE A 121 10.62 7.57 -2.19
C PHE A 121 9.22 7.41 -1.61
N ARG A 122 8.80 8.39 -0.81
CA ARG A 122 7.42 8.47 -0.32
C ARG A 122 6.56 9.05 -1.43
N VAL A 123 5.67 8.22 -1.97
CA VAL A 123 4.70 8.65 -2.97
C VAL A 123 3.64 9.50 -2.27
N PRO A 124 3.43 10.76 -2.69
CA PRO A 124 2.44 11.63 -2.09
C PRO A 124 1.01 11.11 -2.33
N THR A 125 0.07 11.63 -1.57
CA THR A 125 -1.36 11.47 -1.85
C THR A 125 -1.69 12.16 -3.18
N MET A 126 -2.61 11.59 -3.94
CA MET A 126 -3.03 12.17 -5.21
C MET A 126 -3.82 13.44 -4.95
N GLU A 127 -3.46 14.52 -5.66
CA GLU A 127 -4.13 15.81 -5.55
C GLU A 127 -5.46 15.82 -6.31
N GLU A 128 -6.31 16.82 -6.05
CA GLU A 128 -7.62 16.95 -6.68
C GLU A 128 -7.54 16.99 -8.21
N ALA A 129 -6.63 17.78 -8.77
CA ALA A 129 -6.45 17.90 -10.23
C ALA A 129 -6.05 16.56 -10.85
N GLN A 130 -5.15 15.82 -10.19
CA GLN A 130 -4.72 14.49 -10.63
C GLN A 130 -5.86 13.46 -10.53
N ALA A 131 -6.65 13.53 -9.46
CA ALA A 131 -7.81 12.66 -9.25
C ALA A 131 -8.90 12.89 -10.31
N LEU A 132 -9.16 14.16 -10.65
CA LEU A 132 -10.09 14.53 -11.69
C LEU A 132 -9.60 14.05 -13.06
N GLN A 133 -8.33 14.27 -13.38
CA GLN A 133 -7.72 13.80 -14.62
C GLN A 133 -7.81 12.27 -14.75
N LEU A 134 -7.50 11.53 -13.68
CA LEU A 134 -7.59 10.08 -13.65
C LEU A 134 -9.02 9.59 -13.92
N PHE A 135 -10.00 10.24 -13.28
CA PHE A 135 -11.41 9.93 -13.43
C PHE A 135 -11.90 10.20 -14.86
N GLN A 136 -11.59 11.38 -15.42
CA GLN A 136 -11.98 11.79 -16.76
C GLN A 136 -11.31 10.95 -17.85
N THR A 137 -10.07 10.49 -17.64
CA THR A 137 -9.38 9.61 -18.60
C THR A 137 -10.12 8.29 -18.79
N LYS A 138 -10.83 7.81 -17.76
CA LYS A 138 -11.58 6.54 -17.79
C LYS A 138 -13.00 6.67 -18.34
N ILE A 139 -13.71 7.74 -18.02
CA ILE A 139 -15.13 7.92 -18.40
C ILE A 139 -15.28 8.74 -19.69
N GLY A 140 -14.25 9.51 -20.07
CA GLY A 140 -14.36 10.60 -21.03
C GLY A 140 -14.60 11.94 -20.30
N ARG A 141 -14.47 13.06 -21.03
CA ARG A 141 -14.90 14.37 -20.49
C ARG A 141 -16.42 14.31 -20.28
N ASP A 142 -16.83 14.40 -19.02
CA ASP A 142 -18.23 14.46 -18.63
C ASP A 142 -18.71 15.92 -18.66
N ASP A 143 -19.97 16.12 -19.04
CA ASP A 143 -20.61 17.44 -19.08
C ASP A 143 -20.87 18.00 -17.66
N ASN A 144 -20.70 17.17 -16.61
CA ASN A 144 -20.94 17.54 -15.22
C ASN A 144 -19.69 17.40 -14.34
N GLU A 145 -18.72 18.28 -14.56
CA GLU A 145 -17.50 18.39 -13.77
C GLU A 145 -17.76 18.54 -12.26
N ALA A 146 -18.82 19.27 -11.87
CA ALA A 146 -19.21 19.44 -10.48
C ALA A 146 -19.59 18.11 -9.78
N ALA A 147 -20.27 17.19 -10.49
CA ALA A 147 -20.58 15.86 -9.96
C ALA A 147 -19.31 15.01 -9.82
N SER A 148 -18.40 15.11 -10.79
CA SER A 148 -17.10 14.44 -10.77
C SER A 148 -16.24 14.88 -9.58
N LEU A 149 -16.12 16.19 -9.36
CA LEU A 149 -15.41 16.79 -8.21
C LEU A 149 -16.00 16.31 -6.86
N ARG A 150 -17.33 16.29 -6.74
CA ARG A 150 -18.00 15.76 -5.52
C ARG A 150 -17.70 14.28 -5.29
N LEU A 151 -17.63 13.47 -6.35
CA LEU A 151 -17.32 12.04 -6.24
C LEU A 151 -15.87 11.82 -5.82
N ILE A 152 -14.89 12.41 -6.51
CA ILE A 152 -13.48 12.22 -6.17
C ILE A 152 -13.14 12.72 -4.76
N ASN A 153 -13.76 13.81 -4.31
CA ASN A 153 -13.65 14.29 -2.93
C ASN A 153 -14.26 13.28 -1.94
N THR A 154 -15.42 12.69 -2.26
CA THR A 154 -16.04 11.63 -1.43
C THR A 154 -15.18 10.37 -1.34
N LEU A 155 -14.36 10.11 -2.36
CA LEU A 155 -13.39 9.02 -2.41
C LEU A 155 -12.02 9.42 -1.81
N ASN A 156 -11.93 10.61 -1.21
CA ASN A 156 -10.73 11.21 -0.62
C ASN A 156 -9.51 11.16 -1.56
N TYR A 157 -9.77 11.35 -2.86
CA TYR A 157 -8.74 11.35 -3.89
C TYR A 157 -7.87 10.08 -3.90
N MET A 158 -8.39 8.95 -3.39
CA MET A 158 -7.64 7.69 -3.38
C MET A 158 -7.59 7.11 -4.81
N PRO A 159 -6.40 6.95 -5.43
CA PRO A 159 -6.30 6.55 -6.85
C PRO A 159 -7.05 5.28 -7.18
N LEU A 160 -6.94 4.26 -6.32
CA LEU A 160 -7.64 2.99 -6.52
C LEU A 160 -9.16 3.18 -6.44
N ALA A 161 -9.67 3.94 -5.47
CA ALA A 161 -11.10 4.18 -5.32
C ALA A 161 -11.68 4.96 -6.49
N VAL A 162 -10.95 5.99 -6.95
CA VAL A 162 -11.31 6.79 -8.12
C VAL A 162 -11.36 5.92 -9.38
N ASN A 163 -10.32 5.11 -9.64
CA ASN A 163 -10.30 4.19 -10.78
C ASN A 163 -11.43 3.16 -10.75
N GLN A 164 -11.73 2.61 -9.56
CA GLN A 164 -12.82 1.64 -9.40
C GLN A 164 -14.19 2.26 -9.65
N ALA A 165 -14.46 3.44 -9.08
CA ALA A 165 -15.71 4.17 -9.29
C ALA A 165 -15.86 4.53 -10.78
N ALA A 166 -14.80 5.06 -11.40
CA ALA A 166 -14.82 5.42 -12.81
C ALA A 166 -15.13 4.21 -13.71
N ALA A 167 -14.43 3.09 -13.50
CA ALA A 167 -14.66 1.86 -14.25
C ALA A 167 -16.07 1.28 -14.03
N TYR A 168 -16.62 1.38 -12.82
CA TYR A 168 -17.97 0.91 -12.50
C TYR A 168 -19.04 1.73 -13.23
N ILE A 169 -18.92 3.05 -13.18
CA ILE A 169 -19.83 3.99 -13.85
C ILE A 169 -19.75 3.77 -15.36
N TYR A 170 -18.54 3.78 -15.94
CA TYR A 170 -18.33 3.59 -17.38
C TYR A 170 -18.97 2.30 -17.90
N ARG A 171 -18.71 1.16 -17.25
CA ARG A 171 -19.24 -0.15 -17.69
C ARG A 171 -20.75 -0.27 -17.61
N ARG A 172 -21.40 0.54 -16.77
CA ARG A 172 -22.84 0.50 -16.55
C ARG A 172 -23.54 1.74 -17.11
N SER A 173 -22.82 2.56 -17.86
CA SER A 173 -23.43 3.66 -18.59
C SER A 173 -24.41 3.10 -19.65
N PRO A 174 -25.61 3.68 -19.82
CA PRO A 174 -26.13 4.88 -19.15
C PRO A 174 -26.92 4.60 -17.86
N GLN A 175 -27.08 3.34 -17.46
CA GLN A 175 -27.91 2.92 -16.32
C GLN A 175 -27.40 3.45 -14.98
N VAL A 176 -26.09 3.64 -14.85
CA VAL A 176 -25.44 4.24 -13.69
C VAL A 176 -24.80 5.57 -14.11
N THR A 177 -25.28 6.65 -13.51
CA THR A 177 -24.69 7.99 -13.63
C THR A 177 -23.79 8.30 -12.44
N ILE A 178 -22.95 9.32 -12.53
CA ILE A 178 -22.13 9.80 -11.40
C ILE A 178 -23.01 10.13 -10.19
N LYS A 179 -24.15 10.79 -10.41
CA LYS A 179 -25.09 11.16 -9.35
C LYS A 179 -25.69 9.92 -8.67
N SER A 180 -26.18 8.97 -9.45
CA SER A 180 -26.75 7.72 -8.91
C SER A 180 -25.71 6.90 -8.14
N TYR A 181 -24.47 6.85 -8.63
CA TYR A 181 -23.37 6.21 -7.90
C TYR A 181 -23.08 6.92 -6.57
N LEU A 182 -23.03 8.26 -6.57
CA LEU A 182 -22.81 9.07 -5.37
C LEU A 182 -23.88 8.83 -4.30
N GLU A 183 -25.15 8.80 -4.71
CA GLU A 183 -26.27 8.48 -3.83
C GLU A 183 -26.09 7.08 -3.25
N GLU A 184 -25.88 6.08 -4.11
CA GLU A 184 -25.68 4.69 -3.71
C GLU A 184 -24.49 4.51 -2.74
N PHE A 185 -23.40 5.26 -2.94
CA PHE A 185 -22.21 5.24 -2.10
C PHE A 185 -22.45 5.88 -0.72
N ARG A 186 -23.39 6.83 -0.62
CA ARG A 186 -23.73 7.54 0.63
C ARG A 186 -24.91 6.92 1.37
N ASN A 187 -25.78 6.19 0.66
CA ASN A 187 -27.06 5.69 1.19
C ASN A 187 -26.92 4.75 2.39
N SER A 188 -25.94 3.84 2.40
CA SER A 188 -25.72 2.97 3.56
C SER A 188 -24.28 2.45 3.65
N LYS A 189 -23.86 2.08 4.87
CA LYS A 189 -22.57 1.44 5.12
C LYS A 189 -22.44 0.13 4.33
N GLU A 190 -23.50 -0.67 4.29
CA GLU A 190 -23.53 -1.95 3.55
C GLU A 190 -23.30 -1.74 2.05
N ARG A 191 -23.93 -0.70 1.48
CA ARG A 191 -23.81 -0.42 0.06
C ARG A 191 -22.44 0.13 -0.30
N LYS A 192 -21.91 1.06 0.50
CA LYS A 192 -20.53 1.54 0.40
C LYS A 192 -19.54 0.37 0.48
N GLY A 193 -19.72 -0.52 1.46
CA GLY A 193 -18.90 -1.73 1.60
C GLY A 193 -18.97 -2.64 0.38
N THR A 194 -20.16 -2.85 -0.18
CA THR A 194 -20.36 -3.65 -1.40
C THR A 194 -19.64 -3.05 -2.61
N LEU A 195 -19.73 -1.73 -2.81
CA LEU A 195 -19.05 -1.03 -3.90
C LEU A 195 -17.53 -1.12 -3.77
N LEU A 196 -16.98 -0.95 -2.56
CA LEU A 196 -15.54 -1.04 -2.30
C LEU A 196 -15.00 -2.48 -2.31
N ARG A 197 -15.87 -3.48 -2.08
CA ARG A 197 -15.51 -4.91 -2.18
C ARG A 197 -15.47 -5.43 -3.61
N ARG A 198 -16.15 -4.77 -4.54
CA ARG A 198 -16.24 -5.25 -5.93
C ARG A 198 -14.89 -5.21 -6.61
N ASN A 199 -14.53 -6.33 -7.24
CA ASN A 199 -13.43 -6.35 -8.18
C ASN A 199 -13.92 -5.80 -9.51
N THR A 200 -13.71 -4.51 -9.77
CA THR A 200 -14.09 -3.89 -11.03
C THR A 200 -13.14 -4.23 -12.17
N GLY A 201 -12.32 -5.28 -12.03
CA GLY A 201 -11.51 -5.88 -13.10
C GLY A 201 -10.72 -4.85 -13.89
N ASP A 202 -9.79 -4.14 -13.25
CA ASP A 202 -8.86 -3.31 -14.00
C ASP A 202 -7.90 -4.22 -14.78
N ILE A 203 -7.93 -4.15 -16.11
CA ILE A 203 -7.11 -4.99 -17.02
C ILE A 203 -5.61 -4.75 -16.79
N GLN A 204 -5.24 -3.61 -16.20
CA GLN A 204 -3.87 -3.24 -15.89
C GLN A 204 -3.28 -3.90 -14.63
N ARG A 205 -4.02 -4.79 -13.96
CA ARG A 205 -3.46 -5.65 -12.92
C ARG A 205 -3.49 -7.11 -13.37
N TYR A 206 -2.49 -7.86 -12.93
CA TYR A 206 -2.42 -9.31 -13.09
C TYR A 206 -3.76 -10.01 -12.82
N GLU A 207 -4.11 -10.98 -13.66
CA GLU A 207 -5.21 -11.92 -13.41
C GLU A 207 -5.07 -12.54 -12.02
N GLY A 208 -6.15 -12.49 -11.23
CA GLY A 208 -6.20 -13.10 -9.89
C GLY A 208 -5.99 -12.14 -8.70
N VAL A 209 -5.54 -10.89 -8.90
CA VAL A 209 -5.43 -9.91 -7.80
C VAL A 209 -6.76 -9.14 -7.64
N SER A 210 -7.38 -9.26 -6.48
CA SER A 210 -8.61 -8.51 -6.17
C SER A 210 -8.33 -7.01 -6.08
N ASN A 211 -9.01 -6.19 -6.88
CA ASN A 211 -8.94 -4.73 -6.76
C ASN A 211 -9.67 -4.18 -5.52
N SER A 212 -10.30 -5.06 -4.72
CA SER A 212 -11.07 -4.68 -3.55
C SER A 212 -10.24 -3.87 -2.54
N ILE A 213 -10.68 -2.64 -2.30
CA ILE A 213 -10.09 -1.76 -1.28
C ILE A 213 -10.24 -2.41 0.09
N VAL A 214 -11.39 -3.05 0.35
CA VAL A 214 -11.66 -3.71 1.63
C VAL A 214 -10.75 -4.93 1.83
N VAL A 215 -10.53 -5.75 0.80
CA VAL A 215 -9.62 -6.91 0.92
C VAL A 215 -8.18 -6.44 1.12
N THR A 216 -7.74 -5.43 0.36
CA THR A 216 -6.40 -4.83 0.51
C THR A 216 -6.18 -4.27 1.92
N TRP A 217 -7.22 -3.62 2.47
CA TRP A 217 -7.24 -3.15 3.85
C TRP A 217 -7.10 -4.30 4.84
N GLN A 218 -7.93 -5.34 4.71
CA GLN A 218 -7.91 -6.49 5.61
C GLN A 218 -6.54 -7.20 5.65
N VAL A 219 -5.84 -7.29 4.51
CA VAL A 219 -4.47 -7.83 4.46
C VAL A 219 -3.50 -6.94 5.23
N THR A 220 -3.58 -5.62 5.07
CA THR A 220 -2.72 -4.66 5.79
C THR A 220 -2.99 -4.67 7.29
N PHE A 221 -4.25 -4.68 7.70
CA PHE A 221 -4.64 -4.77 9.12
C PHE A 221 -4.16 -6.08 9.77
N LYS A 222 -4.28 -7.22 9.07
CA LYS A 222 -3.74 -8.50 9.55
C LYS A 222 -2.22 -8.48 9.68
N GLN A 223 -1.51 -7.76 8.82
CA GLN A 223 -0.07 -7.61 8.90
C GLN A 223 0.33 -6.78 10.13
N ILE A 224 -0.29 -5.62 10.36
CA ILE A 224 -0.06 -4.81 11.55
C ILE A 224 -0.34 -5.62 12.81
N LYS A 225 -1.47 -6.34 12.87
CA LYS A 225 -1.80 -7.18 14.03
C LYS A 225 -0.77 -8.29 14.30
N ARG A 226 -0.06 -8.77 13.28
CA ARG A 226 1.04 -9.75 13.43
C ARG A 226 2.34 -9.10 13.88
N GLU A 227 2.63 -7.90 13.40
CA GLU A 227 3.85 -7.16 13.73
C GLU A 227 3.76 -6.52 15.13
N GLN A 228 2.67 -5.80 15.39
CA GLN A 228 2.40 -5.09 16.64
C GLN A 228 0.89 -5.10 16.96
N PRO A 229 0.40 -6.06 17.78
CA PRO A 229 -1.01 -6.17 18.12
C PRO A 229 -1.61 -4.92 18.78
N GLN A 230 -0.82 -4.21 19.58
CA GLN A 230 -1.24 -3.01 20.29
C GLN A 230 -1.54 -1.86 19.33
N ALA A 231 -0.66 -1.59 18.35
CA ALA A 231 -0.92 -0.68 17.25
C ALA A 231 -2.22 -1.00 16.48
N ALA A 232 -2.56 -2.29 16.28
CA ALA A 232 -3.82 -2.67 15.66
C ALA A 232 -5.04 -2.34 16.53
N ASN A 233 -4.93 -2.44 17.86
CA ASN A 233 -5.95 -2.02 18.80
C ASN A 233 -6.10 -0.49 18.81
N LEU A 234 -4.99 0.25 18.84
CA LEU A 234 -4.97 1.70 18.73
C LEU A 234 -5.66 2.16 17.45
N LEU A 235 -5.31 1.55 16.30
CA LEU A 235 -5.93 1.83 15.02
C LEU A 235 -7.44 1.57 15.01
N SER A 236 -7.86 0.48 15.68
CA SER A 236 -9.28 0.14 15.85
C SER A 236 -10.00 1.20 16.68
N LEU A 237 -9.39 1.67 17.78
CA LEU A 237 -9.92 2.74 18.62
C LEU A 237 -10.03 4.06 17.84
N ILE A 238 -8.95 4.49 17.18
CA ILE A 238 -8.90 5.71 16.35
C ILE A 238 -10.05 5.70 15.32
N SER A 239 -10.38 4.51 14.80
CA SER A 239 -11.46 4.40 13.83
C SER A 239 -12.79 4.91 14.37
N PHE A 240 -13.10 4.77 15.67
CA PHE A 240 -14.37 5.19 16.26
C PHE A 240 -14.57 6.72 16.34
N PHE A 241 -13.49 7.51 16.23
CA PHE A 241 -13.55 8.97 16.23
C PHE A 241 -13.97 9.56 14.87
N GLN A 242 -14.03 10.89 14.76
CA GLN A 242 -14.05 11.56 13.46
C GLN A 242 -12.68 11.37 12.79
N ALA A 243 -12.65 11.17 11.47
CA ALA A 243 -11.41 10.82 10.76
C ALA A 243 -10.33 11.93 10.75
N GLN A 244 -10.67 13.15 11.15
CA GLN A 244 -9.77 14.30 11.19
C GLN A 244 -9.88 15.01 12.53
N ASN A 245 -8.82 15.74 12.89
CA ASN A 245 -8.73 16.56 14.09
C ASN A 245 -8.99 15.75 15.38
N ILE A 246 -8.40 14.55 15.48
CA ILE A 246 -8.47 13.72 16.70
C ILE A 246 -7.36 14.18 17.63
N PRO A 247 -7.64 14.76 18.80
CA PRO A 247 -6.59 15.08 19.75
C PRO A 247 -5.93 13.80 20.26
N ASP A 248 -4.60 13.72 20.17
CA ASP A 248 -3.83 12.54 20.58
C ASP A 248 -3.99 12.22 22.07
N TYR A 249 -4.22 13.23 22.91
CA TYR A 249 -4.32 13.05 24.36
C TYR A 249 -5.47 12.13 24.78
N ILE A 250 -6.50 12.00 23.95
CA ILE A 250 -7.63 11.09 24.18
C ILE A 250 -7.21 9.63 24.02
N LEU A 251 -6.08 9.37 23.34
CA LEU A 251 -5.59 8.05 22.99
C LEU A 251 -4.50 7.52 23.93
N HIS A 252 -3.86 8.34 24.77
CA HIS A 252 -2.73 7.93 25.62
C HIS A 252 -3.03 6.79 26.61
N ASN A 253 -4.29 6.52 26.92
CA ASN A 253 -4.70 5.44 27.83
C ASN A 253 -5.44 4.29 27.14
N TYR A 254 -5.28 4.14 25.82
CA TYR A 254 -6.04 3.12 25.08
C TYR A 254 -5.74 1.68 25.51
N ASN A 255 -4.61 1.46 26.18
CA ASN A 255 -4.12 0.15 26.64
C ASN A 255 -4.18 -0.02 28.17
N SER A 256 -4.78 0.93 28.91
CA SER A 256 -4.78 0.91 30.38
C SER A 256 -5.71 -0.12 31.01
N SER A 257 -6.60 -0.75 30.23
CA SER A 257 -7.64 -1.67 30.71
C SER A 257 -7.21 -3.13 30.87
N ASN A 258 -5.94 -3.47 30.62
CA ASN A 258 -5.43 -4.85 30.74
C ASN A 258 -4.44 -5.08 31.91
N ARG A 259 -4.27 -4.10 32.80
CA ARG A 259 -3.34 -4.22 33.93
C ARG A 259 -4.00 -3.71 35.22
N ASP A 260 -4.85 -4.56 35.78
CA ASP A 260 -5.36 -4.42 37.14
C ASP A 260 -4.20 -4.58 38.13
N SER A 261 -3.50 -3.48 38.41
CA SER A 261 -2.60 -3.39 39.56
C SER A 261 -2.45 -1.92 39.94
N GLU A 262 -3.15 -1.52 41.00
CA GLU A 262 -3.25 -0.16 41.54
C GLU A 262 -1.95 0.38 42.17
N GLU A 263 -0.79 -0.22 41.86
CA GLU A 263 0.49 0.17 42.43
C GLU A 263 1.58 0.24 41.36
N ALA A 264 1.61 1.31 40.55
CA ALA A 264 2.88 2.05 40.43
C ALA A 264 2.75 3.49 39.89
N ASN A 265 3.33 4.37 40.70
CA ASN A 265 4.09 5.59 40.44
C ASN A 265 4.52 5.91 39.00
N ASN A 266 4.74 7.22 38.75
CA ASN A 266 5.29 7.94 37.58
C ASN A 266 6.01 7.12 36.48
N LYS A 267 6.80 6.10 36.83
CA LYS A 267 7.43 5.15 35.91
C LYS A 267 6.43 4.50 34.95
N HIS A 268 5.19 4.22 35.39
CA HIS A 268 4.15 3.65 34.53
C HIS A 268 3.60 4.61 33.49
N ARG A 269 3.52 5.92 33.80
CA ARG A 269 3.12 6.95 32.83
C ARG A 269 4.16 7.15 31.74
N GLU A 270 5.44 7.11 32.10
CA GLU A 270 6.54 7.16 31.13
C GLU A 270 6.51 5.92 30.22
N THR A 271 6.30 4.73 30.78
CA THR A 271 6.25 3.49 29.98
C THR A 271 5.03 3.45 29.05
N SER A 272 3.85 3.88 29.50
CA SER A 272 2.64 3.93 28.66
C SER A 272 2.74 4.96 27.54
N ASN A 273 3.47 6.05 27.75
CA ASN A 273 3.69 7.05 26.71
C ASN A 273 4.65 6.55 25.63
N ILE A 274 5.71 5.81 26.02
CA ILE A 274 6.61 5.12 25.10
C ILE A 274 5.85 4.08 24.28
N ASP A 275 5.01 3.24 24.92
CA ASP A 275 4.19 2.24 24.22
C ASP A 275 3.26 2.92 23.18
N PHE A 276 2.64 4.05 23.54
CA PHE A 276 1.80 4.83 22.62
C PHE A 276 2.57 5.41 21.43
N GLU A 277 3.74 6.00 21.67
CA GLU A 277 4.60 6.54 20.61
C GLU A 277 5.06 5.43 19.66
N ASP A 278 5.51 4.29 20.18
CA ASP A 278 5.91 3.12 19.39
C ASP A 278 4.76 2.59 18.51
N ASP A 279 3.56 2.49 19.07
CA ASP A 279 2.37 2.06 18.32
C ASP A 279 1.99 3.07 17.23
N LEU A 280 2.08 4.36 17.54
CA LEU A 280 1.77 5.43 16.62
C LEU A 280 2.79 5.49 15.46
N ASP A 281 4.06 5.26 15.75
CA ASP A 281 5.14 5.15 14.76
C ASP A 281 4.90 4.01 13.78
N VAL A 282 4.40 2.86 14.25
CA VAL A 282 3.98 1.78 13.36
C VAL A 282 2.86 2.24 12.42
N LEU A 283 1.82 2.89 12.96
CA LEU A 283 0.69 3.36 12.16
C LEU A 283 1.10 4.43 11.14
N GLN A 284 2.01 5.34 11.52
CA GLN A 284 2.62 6.31 10.60
C GLN A 284 3.53 5.66 9.57
N GLY A 285 4.24 4.60 9.96
CA GLY A 285 5.10 3.80 9.09
C GLY A 285 4.32 3.10 7.98
N TYR A 286 3.10 2.64 8.27
CA TYR A 286 2.14 2.20 7.26
C TYR A 286 1.40 3.35 6.56
N SER A 287 1.69 4.58 6.97
CA SER A 287 1.05 5.81 6.52
C SER A 287 -0.48 5.80 6.72
N LEU A 288 -0.98 5.07 7.71
CA LEU A 288 -2.43 4.99 7.99
C LEU A 288 -2.95 6.21 8.72
N VAL A 289 -2.06 6.81 9.50
CA VAL A 289 -2.30 7.95 10.35
C VAL A 289 -1.24 9.02 10.05
N THR A 290 -1.61 10.28 10.20
CA THR A 290 -0.70 11.43 10.16
C THR A 290 -0.91 12.28 11.40
N ILE A 291 0.18 12.77 11.98
CA ILE A 291 0.14 13.80 13.02
C ILE A 291 0.44 15.14 12.35
N THR A 292 -0.40 16.13 12.62
CA THR A 292 -0.14 17.51 12.21
C THR A 292 0.81 18.13 13.21
N ALA A 293 2.04 18.44 12.76
CA ALA A 293 3.18 18.85 13.61
C ALA A 293 2.95 20.12 14.46
N THR A 294 1.84 20.82 14.28
CA THR A 294 1.52 22.08 14.95
C THR A 294 0.42 21.98 16.00
N SER A 295 -0.26 20.82 16.14
CA SER A 295 -1.51 20.79 16.91
C SER A 295 -1.81 19.49 17.67
N ASP A 296 -0.88 18.52 17.72
CA ASP A 296 -1.13 17.21 18.38
C ASP A 296 -2.44 16.54 17.91
N LEU A 297 -2.78 16.81 16.63
CA LEU A 297 -3.98 16.29 15.99
C LEU A 297 -3.59 15.13 15.08
N LEU A 298 -4.26 14.01 15.33
CA LEU A 298 -4.26 12.83 14.49
C LEU A 298 -5.29 12.97 13.36
N GLU A 299 -4.87 12.50 12.19
CA GLU A 299 -5.75 12.31 11.04
C GLU A 299 -5.63 10.89 10.49
N MET A 300 -6.77 10.33 10.10
CA MET A 300 -6.92 9.04 9.44
C MET A 300 -7.66 9.23 8.12
N HIS A 301 -7.28 8.46 7.10
CA HIS A 301 -8.01 8.48 5.85
C HIS A 301 -9.45 7.93 6.02
N SER A 302 -10.48 8.61 5.53
CA SER A 302 -11.89 8.23 5.76
C SER A 302 -12.23 6.78 5.31
N LEU A 303 -11.66 6.34 4.18
CA LEU A 303 -11.82 4.97 3.70
C LEU A 303 -11.10 3.94 4.57
N VAL A 304 -9.94 4.31 5.15
CA VAL A 304 -9.23 3.47 6.12
C VAL A 304 -10.08 3.33 7.38
N GLN A 305 -10.61 4.44 7.90
CA GLN A 305 -11.53 4.43 9.03
C GLN A 305 -12.75 3.55 8.75
N PHE A 306 -13.39 3.73 7.60
CA PHE A 306 -14.55 2.96 7.20
C PHE A 306 -14.24 1.46 7.14
N CYS A 307 -13.12 1.07 6.51
CA CYS A 307 -12.75 -0.35 6.38
C CYS A 307 -12.30 -0.98 7.70
N THR A 308 -11.84 -0.18 8.67
CA THR A 308 -11.48 -0.66 10.02
C THR A 308 -12.73 -1.04 10.84
N LYS A 309 -13.87 -0.43 10.55
CA LYS A 309 -15.17 -0.70 11.19
C LYS A 309 -15.95 -1.86 10.56
N LEU A 310 -15.46 -2.43 9.46
CA LEU A 310 -16.09 -3.54 8.73
C LEU A 310 -15.63 -4.90 9.26
#